data_AF-A0A7W9HGY0-F1
#
_entry.id   AF-A0A7W9HGY0-F1
#
_cell.length_a   1.000
_cell.length_b   1.000
_cell.length_c   1.000
_cell.angle_alpha   90.00
_cell.angle_beta   90.00
_cell.angle_gamma   90.00
#
_symmetry.space_group_name_H-M   'P 1'
#
loop_
_entity.id
_entity.type
_entity.pdbx_description
1 polymer ?
#
loop_
_entity_poly.entity_id
_entity_poly.type
_entity_poly.pdbx_seq_one_letter_code
_entity_poly.pdbx_strand_id
1 'polypeptide(L)'
;MNCEQCRQEFPARTTGRPRRYCSSACRQRAFRARKVAERSAVALPGQVEALARELRDHAEVIHFLARGWTPVEPGVSLTDLIEATVDIAERLRELGGRLSDVSPGHG
;
A
#
# COMPACT_ATOMS: atom_id res chain seq x y z
N MET A 1 25.93 -23.11 -0.98
CA MET A 1 25.28 -21.87 -0.46
C MET A 1 24.05 -21.56 -1.32
N ASN A 2 23.02 -20.91 -0.77
CA ASN A 2 21.71 -20.78 -1.44
C ASN A 2 21.50 -19.37 -2.01
N CYS A 3 20.91 -19.28 -3.19
CA CYS A 3 20.60 -18.00 -3.83
C CYS A 3 19.49 -17.29 -3.09
N GLU A 4 19.70 -16.05 -2.66
CA GLU A 4 18.65 -15.27 -1.98
C GLU A 4 17.41 -15.03 -2.86
N GLN A 5 17.54 -15.11 -4.20
CA GLN A 5 16.43 -14.86 -5.13
C GLN A 5 15.66 -16.12 -5.53
N CYS A 6 16.34 -17.20 -5.90
CA CYS A 6 15.71 -18.43 -6.42
C CYS A 6 15.86 -19.64 -5.49
N ARG A 7 16.53 -19.47 -4.35
CA ARG A 7 16.85 -20.50 -3.34
C ARG A 7 17.67 -21.68 -3.83
N GLN A 8 18.05 -21.70 -5.11
CA GLN A 8 18.89 -22.74 -5.68
C GLN A 8 20.29 -22.74 -5.07
N GLU A 9 20.84 -23.92 -4.82
CA GLU A 9 22.22 -24.12 -4.39
C GLU A 9 23.20 -23.74 -5.50
N PHE A 10 24.30 -23.09 -5.13
CA PHE A 10 25.40 -22.78 -6.02
C PHE A 10 26.76 -22.86 -5.31
N PRO A 11 27.86 -23.01 -6.08
CA PRO A 11 29.19 -23.15 -5.51
C PRO A 11 29.58 -21.91 -4.69
N ALA A 12 30.04 -22.14 -3.47
CA ALA A 12 30.64 -21.08 -2.66
C ALA A 12 31.98 -20.65 -3.28
N ARG A 13 32.28 -19.35 -3.23
CA ARG A 13 33.62 -18.87 -3.58
C ARG A 13 34.59 -19.19 -2.45
N THR A 14 35.73 -19.76 -2.80
CA THR A 14 36.83 -20.10 -1.87
C THR A 14 37.66 -18.88 -1.45
N THR A 15 37.61 -17.78 -2.22
CA THR A 15 38.33 -16.54 -1.93
C THR A 15 37.46 -15.31 -2.16
N GLY A 16 37.65 -14.28 -1.32
CA GLY A 16 36.92 -13.01 -1.37
C GLY A 16 35.50 -13.06 -0.79
N ARG A 17 34.70 -12.01 -1.05
CA ARG A 17 33.35 -11.88 -0.51
C ARG A 17 32.39 -12.95 -1.09
N PRO A 18 31.61 -13.65 -0.26
CA PRO A 18 30.60 -14.60 -0.72
C PRO A 18 29.59 -13.94 -1.66
N ARG A 19 29.23 -14.63 -2.76
CA ARG A 19 28.18 -14.16 -3.68
C ARG A 19 26.82 -14.42 -3.05
N ARG A 20 25.88 -13.47 -3.11
CA ARG A 20 24.50 -13.66 -2.62
C ARG A 20 23.55 -14.32 -3.64
N TYR A 21 23.94 -14.31 -4.91
CA TYR A 21 23.09 -14.77 -6.01
C TYR A 21 23.85 -15.73 -6.93
N CYS A 22 23.15 -16.80 -7.34
CA CYS A 22 23.70 -17.82 -8.25
C CYS A 22 24.08 -17.24 -9.63
N SER A 23 23.40 -16.18 -10.08
CA SER A 23 23.66 -15.54 -11.39
C SER A 23 23.40 -14.03 -11.39
N SER A 24 23.90 -13.35 -12.43
CA SER A 24 23.58 -11.95 -12.73
C SER A 24 22.08 -11.76 -12.96
N ALA A 25 21.41 -12.72 -13.60
CA ALA A 25 19.96 -12.72 -13.79
C ALA A 25 19.21 -12.70 -12.44
N CYS A 26 19.61 -13.55 -11.48
CA CYS A 26 19.03 -13.54 -10.14
C CYS A 26 19.30 -12.23 -9.39
N ARG A 27 20.50 -11.65 -9.54
CA ARG A 27 20.81 -10.32 -8.99
C ARG A 27 19.92 -9.23 -9.57
N GLN A 28 19.69 -9.22 -10.88
CA GLN A 28 18.84 -8.24 -11.54
C GLN A 28 17.37 -8.40 -11.15
N ARG A 29 16.86 -9.64 -11.04
CA ARG A 29 15.51 -9.91 -10.55
C ARG A 29 15.33 -9.41 -9.11
N ALA A 30 16.28 -9.70 -8.22
CA ALA A 30 16.27 -9.20 -6.84
C ALA A 30 16.32 -7.66 -6.77
N PHE A 31 17.08 -7.02 -7.67
CA PHE A 31 17.12 -5.56 -7.75
C PHE A 31 15.78 -4.97 -8.23
N ARG A 32 15.17 -5.54 -9.27
CA ARG A 32 13.86 -5.11 -9.77
C ARG A 32 12.76 -5.29 -8.72
N ALA A 33 12.74 -6.42 -8.03
CA ALA A 33 11.78 -6.69 -6.95
C ALA A 33 11.88 -5.63 -5.83
N ARG A 34 13.10 -5.29 -5.41
CA ARG A 34 13.34 -4.21 -4.42
C ARG A 34 12.86 -2.86 -4.93
N LYS A 35 13.16 -2.49 -6.17
CA LYS A 35 12.72 -1.21 -6.76
C LYS A 35 11.20 -1.09 -6.86
N VAL A 36 10.50 -2.18 -7.15
CA VAL A 36 9.03 -2.20 -7.15
C VAL A 36 8.50 -2.00 -5.72
N ALA A 37 9.05 -2.73 -4.74
CA ALA A 37 8.67 -2.57 -3.34
C ALA A 37 8.92 -1.14 -2.82
N GLU A 38 10.08 -0.54 -3.13
CA GLU A 38 10.40 0.85 -2.80
C GLU A 38 9.39 1.83 -3.40
N ARG A 39 9.06 1.69 -4.70
CA ARG A 39 8.06 2.56 -5.35
C ARG A 39 6.69 2.42 -4.72
N SER A 40 6.26 1.20 -4.40
CA SER A 40 4.99 0.96 -3.72
C SER A 40 4.98 1.54 -2.31
N ALA A 41 6.09 1.44 -1.58
CA ALA A 41 6.22 2.01 -0.24
C ALA A 41 6.16 3.54 -0.26
N VAL A 42 6.77 4.21 -1.25
CA VAL A 42 6.68 5.67 -1.39
C VAL A 42 5.27 6.13 -1.79
N ALA A 43 4.56 5.35 -2.61
CA ALA A 43 3.20 5.68 -3.05
C ALA A 43 2.12 5.39 -1.99
N LEU A 44 2.41 4.55 -0.98
CA LEU A 44 1.42 4.09 -0.01
C LEU A 44 0.93 5.19 0.95
N PRO A 45 1.79 6.04 1.54
CA PRO A 45 1.35 7.16 2.38
C PRO A 45 0.39 8.12 1.66
N GLY A 46 0.71 8.48 0.40
CA GLY A 46 -0.16 9.37 -0.39
C GLY A 46 -1.54 8.77 -0.69
N GLN A 47 -1.64 7.45 -0.86
CA GLN A 47 -2.92 6.75 -1.01
C GLN A 47 -3.74 6.75 0.28
N VAL A 48 -3.08 6.55 1.43
CA VAL A 48 -3.72 6.62 2.75
C VAL A 48 -4.25 8.03 3.00
N GLU A 49 -3.45 9.06 2.73
CA GLU A 49 -3.87 10.46 2.87
C GLU A 49 -5.05 10.82 1.97
N ALA A 50 -5.05 10.34 0.71
CA ALA A 50 -6.15 10.58 -0.22
C ALA A 50 -7.47 9.99 0.28
N LEU A 51 -7.47 8.71 0.68
CA LEU A 51 -8.66 8.04 1.22
C LEU A 51 -9.13 8.67 2.54
N ALA A 52 -8.20 9.08 3.41
CA ALA A 52 -8.55 9.76 4.66
C ALA A 52 -9.22 11.12 4.41
N ARG A 53 -8.83 11.84 3.36
CA ARG A 53 -9.50 13.08 2.93
C ARG A 53 -10.90 12.78 2.40
N GLU A 54 -11.02 11.83 1.49
CA GLU A 54 -12.30 11.43 0.90
C GLU A 54 -13.31 10.96 1.98
N LEU A 55 -12.84 10.18 2.96
CA LEU A 55 -13.65 9.75 4.10
C LEU A 55 -14.20 10.93 4.92
N ARG A 56 -13.37 11.96 5.14
CA ARG A 56 -13.79 13.17 5.84
C ARG A 56 -14.86 13.91 5.06
N ASP A 57 -14.63 14.10 3.76
CA ASP A 57 -15.54 14.82 2.87
C ASP A 57 -16.91 14.12 2.82
N HIS A 58 -16.93 12.78 2.73
CA HIS A 58 -18.17 11.99 2.82
C HIS A 58 -18.87 12.15 4.17
N ALA A 59 -18.13 12.09 5.28
CA ALA A 59 -18.71 12.27 6.61
C ALA A 59 -19.38 13.65 6.78
N GLU A 60 -18.79 14.71 6.20
CA GLU A 60 -19.40 16.04 6.19
C GLU A 60 -20.69 16.08 5.37
N VAL A 61 -20.71 15.49 4.18
CA VAL A 61 -21.93 15.45 3.36
C VAL A 61 -23.03 14.64 4.04
N ILE A 62 -22.71 13.48 4.64
CA ILE A 62 -23.65 12.70 5.45
C ILE A 62 -24.22 13.56 6.58
N HIS A 63 -23.36 14.30 7.29
CA HIS A 63 -23.79 15.19 8.36
C HIS A 63 -24.78 16.26 7.86
N PHE A 64 -24.51 16.88 6.72
CA PHE A 64 -25.42 17.88 6.14
C PHE A 64 -26.76 17.27 5.70
N LEU A 65 -26.73 16.13 5.00
CA LEU A 65 -27.93 15.42 4.57
C LEU A 65 -28.80 15.01 5.77
N ALA A 66 -28.19 14.49 6.83
CA ALA A 66 -28.89 14.13 8.07
C ALA A 66 -29.57 15.32 8.76
N ARG A 67 -29.11 16.54 8.49
CA ARG A 67 -29.71 17.80 8.99
C ARG A 67 -30.74 18.40 8.04
N GLY A 68 -31.10 17.69 6.97
CA GLY A 68 -32.11 18.13 6.00
C GLY A 68 -31.57 19.10 4.95
N TRP A 69 -30.25 19.25 4.82
CA TRP A 69 -29.69 19.92 3.65
C TRP A 69 -29.92 19.04 2.42
N THR A 70 -30.37 19.65 1.32
CA THR A 70 -30.57 18.96 0.05
C THR A 70 -29.57 19.48 -0.98
N PRO A 71 -28.79 18.60 -1.64
CA PRO A 71 -27.88 19.01 -2.69
C PRO A 71 -28.63 19.58 -3.89
N VAL A 72 -27.98 20.51 -4.59
CA VAL A 72 -28.52 21.14 -5.81
C VAL A 72 -28.58 20.13 -6.96
N GLU A 73 -27.66 19.18 -6.99
CA GLU A 73 -27.63 18.13 -7.99
C GLU A 73 -28.46 16.91 -7.55
N PRO A 74 -29.47 16.49 -8.33
CA PRO A 74 -30.25 15.31 -8.04
C PRO A 74 -29.37 14.07 -8.22
N GLY A 75 -29.29 13.21 -7.19
CA GLY A 75 -28.60 11.92 -7.29
C GLY A 75 -27.80 11.52 -6.05
N VAL A 76 -27.55 12.43 -5.11
CA VAL A 76 -26.87 12.07 -3.86
C VAL A 76 -27.88 11.44 -2.89
N SER A 77 -27.92 10.12 -2.86
CA SER A 77 -28.65 9.32 -1.88
C SER A 77 -27.84 9.19 -0.60
N LEU A 78 -28.46 9.42 0.56
CA LEU A 78 -27.82 9.23 1.87
C LEU A 78 -27.33 7.79 2.04
N THR A 79 -28.12 6.82 1.60
CA THR A 79 -27.78 5.39 1.68
C THR A 79 -26.53 5.09 0.85
N ASP A 80 -26.51 5.50 -0.42
CA ASP A 80 -25.41 5.24 -1.35
C ASP A 80 -24.11 5.89 -0.84
N LEU A 81 -24.23 7.09 -0.24
CA LEU A 81 -23.08 7.77 0.35
C LEU A 81 -22.55 7.05 1.59
N ILE A 82 -23.42 6.50 2.45
CA ILE A 82 -23.00 5.68 3.59
C ILE A 82 -22.29 4.42 3.11
N GLU A 83 -22.82 3.74 2.09
CA GLU A 83 -22.18 2.54 1.51
C GLU A 83 -20.79 2.87 0.95
N ALA A 84 -20.67 3.92 0.14
CA ALA A 84 -19.37 4.36 -0.37
C ALA A 84 -18.37 4.73 0.74
N THR A 85 -18.87 5.33 1.84
CA THR A 85 -18.05 5.68 3.01
C THR A 85 -17.49 4.43 3.71
N VAL A 86 -18.27 3.35 3.79
CA VAL A 86 -17.81 2.07 4.33
C VAL A 86 -16.69 1.49 3.46
N ASP A 87 -16.87 1.47 2.14
CA ASP A 87 -15.86 0.96 1.20
C ASP A 87 -14.53 1.73 1.34
N ILE A 88 -14.59 3.05 1.45
CA ILE A 88 -13.40 3.90 1.67
C ILE A 88 -12.74 3.57 3.01
N ALA A 89 -13.52 3.42 4.08
CA ALA A 89 -13.00 3.09 5.41
C ALA A 89 -12.33 1.71 5.45
N GLU A 90 -12.92 0.71 4.78
CA GLU A 90 -12.32 -0.62 4.63
C GLU A 90 -11.01 -0.56 3.84
N ARG A 91 -10.98 0.19 2.74
CA ARG A 91 -9.78 0.37 1.93
C ARG A 91 -8.67 1.08 2.71
N LEU A 92 -9.03 2.09 3.50
CA LEU A 92 -8.10 2.79 4.38
C LEU A 92 -7.53 1.86 5.45
N ARG A 93 -8.36 0.98 6.05
CA ARG A 93 -7.91 -0.05 7.00
C ARG A 93 -6.89 -1.00 6.36
N GLU A 94 -7.16 -1.49 5.15
CA GLU A 94 -6.23 -2.38 4.42
C GLU A 94 -4.88 -1.73 4.16
N LEU A 95 -4.87 -0.50 3.67
CA LEU A 95 -3.63 0.22 3.35
C LEU A 95 -2.89 0.67 4.62
N GLY A 96 -3.62 1.03 5.68
CA GLY A 96 -3.05 1.34 6.99
C GLY A 96 -2.31 0.16 7.59
N GLY A 97 -2.89 -1.05 7.54
CA GLY A 97 -2.21 -2.28 7.98
C GLY A 97 -0.90 -2.52 7.22
N ARG A 98 -0.92 -2.35 5.89
CA ARG A 98 0.28 -2.46 5.05
C ARG A 98 1.35 -1.41 5.38
N LEU A 99 0.95 -0.20 5.77
CA LEU A 99 1.89 0.85 6.18
C LEU A 99 2.55 0.52 7.52
N SER A 100 1.78 -0.05 8.46
CA SER A 100 2.30 -0.59 9.73
C SER A 100 3.30 -1.73 9.51
N ASP A 101 3.05 -2.61 8.54
CA ASP A 101 3.97 -3.70 8.18
C ASP A 101 5.25 -3.23 7.46
N VAL A 102 5.16 -2.13 6.70
CA VAL A 102 6.28 -1.57 5.92
C VAL A 102 7.20 -0.71 6.78
N SER A 103 6.71 -0.11 7.88
CA SER A 103 7.58 0.58 8.84
C SER A 103 8.41 -0.45 9.63
N PRO A 104 9.72 -0.59 9.38
CA PRO A 104 10.56 -1.29 10.34
C PRO A 104 10.69 -0.35 11.55
N GLY A 105 10.42 -0.87 12.75
CA GLY A 105 10.60 -0.13 14.00
C GLY A 105 11.87 0.72 13.97
N HIS A 106 11.69 2.03 14.10
CA HIS A 106 12.76 2.93 14.49
C HIS A 106 12.68 3.02 16.02
N GLY A 107 13.64 2.40 16.70
CA GLY A 107 13.81 2.42 18.16
C GLY A 107 14.12 1.05 18.72
#